data_AF-L8FW47-F1
#
_entry.id   AF-L8FW47-F1
#
_cell.length_a   1.000
_cell.length_b   1.000
_cell.length_c   1.000
_cell.angle_alpha   90.00
_cell.angle_beta   90.00
_cell.angle_gamma   90.00
#
_symmetry.space_group_name_H-M   'P 1'
#
loop_
_entity.id
_entity.type
_entity.pdbx_description
1 polymer ?
#
loop_
_entity_poly.entity_id
_entity_poly.type
_entity_poly.pdbx_seq_one_letter_code
_entity_poly.pdbx_strand_id
1 'polypeptide(L)'
;MIRNRTFLRTLLKYLLLPFYIIWHFFVFPRTRAKWYFCYRYCVKVIYRHRGRRSSSTARLVQDNPPYENNTIFRDTYSDRLSRLLILDISTLIASNLHYTDIQSLSLASSHIRETLFPTGNIRHHTAHFRLNSCNLTGKTRCWHCQIQLCDGCGFERELRDTPTSLHLEDCKPRCTTCYKDTTSGQSSCKCRPYLTKQMVCVNCRKLPSEVLVTHRDARDRAKLERSLMQPVPCSHCGAGLETDGPRWWVCTRCERECANHIHPGWAPKSAV
;
A
#
# COMPACT_ATOMS: atom_id res chain seq x y z
N MET A 1 -60.26 -4.13 -44.34
CA MET A 1 -59.41 -3.00 -43.89
C MET A 1 -59.38 -2.94 -42.37
N ILE A 2 -58.53 -3.74 -41.72
CA ILE A 2 -58.42 -3.77 -40.25
C ILE A 2 -57.58 -2.57 -39.82
N ARG A 3 -58.26 -1.46 -39.51
CA ARG A 3 -57.70 -0.22 -38.97
C ARG A 3 -57.39 -0.42 -37.49
N ASN A 4 -56.44 -1.30 -37.17
CA ASN A 4 -56.07 -1.61 -35.79
C ASN A 4 -55.09 -0.53 -35.25
N ARG A 5 -55.66 0.61 -34.83
CA ARG A 5 -54.93 1.72 -34.20
C ARG A 5 -54.11 1.29 -32.98
N THR A 6 -54.50 0.19 -32.34
CA THR A 6 -53.77 -0.45 -31.22
C THR A 6 -52.45 -1.04 -31.68
N PHE A 7 -52.42 -1.79 -32.78
CA PHE A 7 -51.21 -2.40 -33.33
C PHE A 7 -50.17 -1.36 -33.73
N LEU A 8 -50.59 -0.27 -34.39
CA LEU A 8 -49.70 0.81 -34.81
C LEU A 8 -49.07 1.55 -33.60
N ARG A 9 -49.84 1.75 -32.52
CA ARG A 9 -49.32 2.36 -31.28
C ARG A 9 -48.31 1.46 -30.58
N THR A 10 -48.55 0.15 -30.56
CA THR A 10 -47.62 -0.81 -29.98
C THR A 10 -46.32 -0.88 -30.78
N LEU A 11 -46.41 -0.97 -32.11
CA LEU A 11 -45.26 -0.96 -33.00
C LEU A 11 -44.42 0.32 -32.86
N LEU A 12 -45.08 1.49 -32.80
CA LEU A 12 -44.40 2.77 -32.62
C LEU A 12 -43.70 2.87 -31.26
N LYS A 13 -44.31 2.35 -30.18
CA LYS A 13 -43.65 2.27 -28.87
C LYS A 13 -42.38 1.41 -28.93
N TYR A 14 -42.43 0.24 -29.57
CA TYR A 14 -41.25 -0.63 -29.70
C TYR A 14 -40.16 -0.04 -30.61
N LEU A 15 -40.54 0.70 -31.66
CA LEU A 15 -39.59 1.39 -32.52
C LEU A 15 -38.95 2.61 -31.83
N LEU A 16 -39.70 3.39 -31.05
CA LEU A 16 -39.19 4.57 -30.35
C LEU A 16 -38.47 4.25 -29.04
N LEU A 17 -38.75 3.11 -28.40
CA LEU A 17 -38.09 2.68 -27.16
C LEU A 17 -36.55 2.62 -27.27
N PRO A 18 -35.94 1.98 -28.28
CA PRO A 18 -34.48 1.96 -28.43
C PRO A 18 -33.92 3.36 -28.68
N PHE A 19 -34.59 4.21 -29.49
CA PHE A 19 -34.17 5.59 -29.67
C PHE A 19 -34.28 6.42 -28.39
N TYR A 20 -35.31 6.20 -27.57
CA TYR A 20 -35.45 6.83 -26.27
C TYR A 20 -34.38 6.35 -25.29
N ILE A 21 -34.08 5.04 -25.25
CA ILE A 21 -33.02 4.48 -24.40
C ILE A 21 -31.65 5.02 -24.83
N ILE A 22 -31.36 5.02 -26.13
CA ILE A 22 -30.12 5.58 -26.70
C ILE A 22 -30.07 7.08 -26.40
N TRP A 23 -31.09 7.85 -26.73
CA TRP A 23 -31.17 9.29 -26.43
C TRP A 23 -30.96 9.56 -24.94
N HIS A 24 -31.64 8.84 -24.06
CA HIS A 24 -31.50 9.06 -22.62
C HIS A 24 -30.11 8.67 -22.11
N PHE A 25 -29.51 7.64 -22.70
CA PHE A 25 -28.15 7.23 -22.41
C PHE A 25 -27.16 8.29 -22.90
N PHE A 26 -27.32 8.85 -24.11
CA PHE A 26 -26.38 9.81 -24.70
C PHE A 26 -26.55 11.26 -24.20
N VAL A 27 -27.78 11.67 -23.89
CA VAL A 27 -28.11 13.08 -23.58
C VAL A 27 -28.08 13.37 -22.08
N PHE A 28 -28.30 12.36 -21.21
CA PHE A 28 -28.31 12.58 -19.76
C PHE A 28 -27.10 11.93 -19.05
N PRO A 29 -25.93 12.59 -19.01
CA PRO A 29 -24.73 12.08 -18.35
C PRO A 29 -24.96 11.75 -16.86
N ARG A 30 -25.88 12.46 -16.19
CA ARG A 30 -26.30 12.16 -14.81
C ARG A 30 -26.98 10.79 -14.67
N THR A 31 -27.70 10.32 -15.69
CA THR A 31 -28.26 8.95 -15.66
C THR A 31 -27.20 7.89 -15.90
N ARG A 32 -26.19 8.15 -16.75
CA ARG A 32 -25.07 7.21 -16.95
C ARG A 32 -24.33 6.91 -15.65
N ALA A 33 -24.01 7.94 -14.86
CA ALA A 33 -23.33 7.77 -13.57
C ALA A 33 -24.15 6.90 -12.60
N LYS A 34 -25.47 7.13 -12.50
CA LYS A 34 -26.38 6.33 -11.68
C LYS A 34 -26.45 4.86 -12.14
N TRP A 35 -26.60 4.63 -13.45
CA TRP A 35 -26.61 3.28 -14.03
C TRP A 35 -25.29 2.55 -13.81
N TYR A 36 -24.16 3.23 -14.04
CA TYR A 36 -22.84 2.69 -13.80
C TYR A 36 -22.64 2.30 -12.33
N PHE A 37 -23.02 3.20 -11.40
CA PHE A 37 -23.00 2.93 -9.98
C PHE A 37 -23.83 1.68 -9.63
N CYS A 38 -25.09 1.61 -10.06
CA CYS A 38 -25.96 0.45 -9.81
C CYS A 38 -25.35 -0.84 -10.35
N TYR A 39 -24.88 -0.84 -11.61
CA TYR A 39 -24.22 -1.99 -12.21
C TYR A 39 -23.01 -2.45 -11.39
N ARG A 40 -22.10 -1.53 -11.02
CA ARG A 40 -20.89 -1.84 -10.23
C ARG A 40 -21.24 -2.33 -8.83
N TYR A 41 -22.26 -1.75 -8.21
CA TYR A 41 -22.78 -2.21 -6.92
C TYR A 41 -23.28 -3.65 -7.00
N CYS A 42 -24.13 -3.95 -7.98
CA CYS A 42 -24.64 -5.31 -8.23
C CYS A 42 -23.50 -6.30 -8.48
N VAL A 43 -22.50 -5.93 -9.29
CA VAL A 43 -21.32 -6.76 -9.55
C VAL A 43 -20.57 -7.09 -8.25
N LYS A 44 -20.36 -6.12 -7.36
CA LYS A 44 -19.70 -6.34 -6.06
C LYS A 44 -20.53 -7.24 -5.13
N VAL A 45 -21.85 -7.06 -5.09
CA VAL A 45 -22.77 -7.92 -4.34
C VAL A 45 -22.72 -9.36 -4.86
N ILE A 46 -22.75 -9.56 -6.18
CA ILE A 46 -22.63 -10.89 -6.79
C ILE A 46 -21.27 -11.52 -6.46
N TYR A 47 -20.17 -10.77 -6.53
CA TYR A 47 -18.85 -11.27 -6.14
C TYR A 47 -18.76 -11.63 -4.65
N ARG A 48 -19.46 -10.89 -3.78
CA ARG A 48 -19.58 -11.23 -2.35
C ARG A 48 -20.31 -12.56 -2.16
N HIS A 49 -21.47 -12.73 -2.80
CA HIS A 49 -22.29 -13.94 -2.66
C HIS A 49 -21.67 -15.17 -3.29
N ARG A 50 -20.96 -15.02 -4.40
CA ARG A 50 -20.21 -16.12 -5.04
C ARG A 50 -19.03 -16.61 -4.21
N GLY A 51 -18.84 -16.07 -3.00
CA GLY A 51 -17.89 -16.57 -2.01
C GLY A 51 -16.54 -16.74 -2.66
N ARG A 52 -15.98 -15.64 -3.19
CA ARG A 52 -14.63 -15.67 -3.78
C ARG A 52 -13.77 -16.45 -2.80
N ARG A 53 -13.34 -17.65 -3.22
CA ARG A 53 -12.19 -18.35 -2.65
C ARG A 53 -11.13 -17.27 -2.58
N SER A 54 -10.92 -16.69 -1.41
CA SER A 54 -9.76 -15.84 -1.21
C SER A 54 -8.61 -16.74 -1.61
N SER A 55 -7.91 -16.42 -2.68
CA SER A 55 -6.66 -17.09 -3.00
C SER A 55 -5.77 -16.92 -1.77
N SER A 56 -5.80 -17.93 -0.90
CA SER A 56 -4.77 -18.28 0.07
C SER A 56 -4.02 -17.07 0.64
N THR A 57 -4.73 -16.14 1.28
CA THR A 57 -4.13 -15.01 2.00
C THR A 57 -3.63 -15.42 3.40
N ALA A 58 -3.40 -16.71 3.63
CA ALA A 58 -3.14 -17.25 4.97
C ALA A 58 -1.95 -18.22 5.07
N ARG A 59 -1.10 -18.38 4.05
CA ARG A 59 0.06 -19.31 4.16
C ARG A 59 1.40 -18.85 3.61
N LEU A 60 1.56 -17.59 3.21
CA LEU A 60 2.88 -17.08 2.85
C LEU A 60 3.15 -15.85 3.70
N VAL A 61 4.33 -15.82 4.33
CA VAL A 61 4.81 -14.80 5.27
C VAL A 61 4.42 -15.03 6.73
N GLN A 62 4.79 -16.21 7.24
CA GLN A 62 5.33 -16.29 8.60
C GLN A 62 6.67 -17.04 8.64
N ASP A 63 7.42 -17.02 7.53
CA ASP A 63 8.83 -17.42 7.54
C ASP A 63 9.68 -16.14 7.57
N ASN A 64 9.60 -15.38 8.67
CA ASN A 64 10.89 -14.89 9.14
C ASN A 64 11.65 -16.18 9.48
N PRO A 65 12.88 -16.41 8.97
CA PRO A 65 13.68 -17.48 9.54
C PRO A 65 13.61 -17.29 11.06
N PRO A 66 13.24 -18.32 11.84
CA PRO A 66 13.32 -18.22 13.28
C PRO A 66 14.73 -17.69 13.51
N TYR A 67 14.83 -16.47 14.06
CA TYR A 67 16.10 -16.02 14.58
C TYR A 67 16.34 -17.00 15.71
N GLU A 68 17.12 -18.03 15.40
CA GLU A 68 17.46 -19.10 16.32
C GLU A 68 17.99 -18.36 17.54
N ASN A 69 17.24 -18.46 18.63
CA ASN A 69 17.66 -17.96 19.92
C ASN A 69 18.84 -18.83 20.33
N ASN A 70 20.02 -18.53 19.77
CA ASN A 70 21.30 -18.98 20.26
C ASN A 70 21.55 -18.24 21.56
N THR A 71 20.78 -18.59 22.60
CA THR A 71 20.99 -18.19 24.00
C THR A 71 22.11 -19.00 24.65
N ILE A 72 22.98 -19.65 23.87
CA ILE A 72 24.00 -20.57 24.35
C ILE A 72 25.36 -20.13 23.79
N PHE A 73 25.77 -18.90 24.06
CA PHE A 73 27.19 -18.56 24.22
C PHE A 73 27.25 -17.23 24.98
N ARG A 74 27.14 -17.34 26.30
CA ARG A 74 27.31 -16.22 27.23
C ARG A 74 28.82 -16.00 27.39
N ASP A 75 29.44 -15.47 26.34
CA ASP A 75 30.87 -15.16 26.36
C ASP A 75 31.13 -13.97 27.28
N THR A 76 31.72 -14.29 28.44
CA THR A 76 32.13 -13.38 29.52
C THR A 76 33.11 -12.29 29.07
N TYR A 77 33.65 -12.37 27.85
CA TYR A 77 34.61 -11.43 27.28
C TYR A 77 34.00 -10.27 26.48
N SER A 78 32.73 -10.36 26.07
CA SER A 78 32.06 -9.34 25.24
C SER A 78 31.61 -8.09 26.02
N ASP A 79 31.85 -8.06 27.32
CA ASP A 79 31.29 -7.09 28.27
C ASP A 79 32.01 -5.72 28.27
N ARG A 80 33.26 -5.63 27.81
CA ARG A 80 34.03 -4.37 27.94
C ARG A 80 33.56 -3.28 26.97
N LEU A 81 33.33 -3.61 25.70
CA LEU A 81 32.90 -2.62 24.70
C LEU A 81 31.41 -2.27 24.86
N SER A 82 30.57 -3.26 25.15
CA SER A 82 29.14 -3.02 25.42
C SER A 82 28.93 -2.10 26.63
N ARG A 83 29.71 -2.28 27.71
CA ARG A 83 29.67 -1.38 28.88
C ARG A 83 30.17 0.03 28.58
N LEU A 84 31.03 0.22 27.58
CA LEU A 84 31.49 1.54 27.17
C LEU A 84 30.50 2.24 26.23
N LEU A 85 29.65 1.49 25.53
CA LEU A 85 28.58 2.02 24.68
C LEU A 85 27.35 2.48 25.51
N ILE A 86 27.59 3.10 26.66
CA ILE A 86 26.55 3.86 27.40
C ILE A 86 26.03 4.97 26.48
N LEU A 87 24.76 5.36 26.68
CA LEU A 87 24.03 6.27 25.79
C LEU A 87 24.88 7.46 25.33
N ASP A 88 25.57 8.18 26.23
CA ASP A 88 26.38 9.36 25.89
C ASP A 88 27.47 9.08 24.86
N ILE A 89 28.28 8.03 25.07
CA ILE A 89 29.34 7.61 24.13
C ILE A 89 28.71 7.12 22.82
N SER A 90 27.59 6.40 22.89
CA SER A 90 26.87 5.98 21.69
C SER A 90 26.38 7.16 20.86
N THR A 91 25.99 8.28 21.49
CA THR A 91 25.61 9.53 20.82
C THR A 91 26.78 10.17 20.10
N LEU A 92 27.94 10.24 20.76
CA LEU A 92 29.17 10.79 20.17
C LEU A 92 29.65 9.94 19.00
N ILE A 93 29.52 8.63 19.10
CA ILE A 93 29.81 7.72 17.97
C ILE A 93 28.80 7.96 16.86
N ALA A 94 27.51 8.08 17.20
CA ALA A 94 26.46 8.31 16.22
C ALA A 94 26.64 9.61 15.44
N SER A 95 27.08 10.69 16.08
CA SER A 95 27.33 11.98 15.42
C SER A 95 28.45 11.94 14.39
N ASN A 96 29.36 10.97 14.51
CA ASN A 96 30.52 10.82 13.62
C ASN A 96 30.37 9.65 12.64
N LEU A 97 29.29 8.87 12.73
CA LEU A 97 29.05 7.71 11.88
C LEU A 97 27.80 7.90 11.02
N HIS A 98 27.80 7.23 9.86
CA HIS A 98 26.57 7.08 9.11
C HIS A 98 25.68 6.03 9.77
N TYR A 99 24.36 6.19 9.63
CA TYR A 99 23.40 5.23 10.21
C TYR A 99 23.66 3.78 9.73
N THR A 100 24.13 3.62 8.50
CA THR A 100 24.53 2.32 7.94
C THR A 100 25.70 1.69 8.68
N ASP A 101 26.62 2.49 9.20
CA ASP A 101 27.80 2.02 9.90
C ASP A 101 27.42 1.57 11.30
N ILE A 102 26.51 2.31 11.96
CA ILE A 102 25.89 1.90 13.24
C ILE A 102 25.15 0.57 13.08
N GLN A 103 24.41 0.40 11.98
CA GLN A 103 23.73 -0.86 11.70
C GLN A 103 24.75 -1.99 11.46
N SER A 104 25.82 -1.72 10.71
CA SER A 104 26.87 -2.72 10.45
C SER A 104 27.61 -3.10 11.73
N LEU A 105 27.88 -2.13 12.61
CA LEU A 105 28.44 -2.33 13.94
C LEU A 105 27.54 -3.24 14.80
N SER A 106 26.22 -3.07 14.72
CA SER A 106 25.28 -3.95 15.42
C SER A 106 25.25 -5.38 14.89
N LEU A 107 25.78 -5.64 13.69
CA LEU A 107 25.92 -7.00 13.15
C LEU A 107 27.23 -7.65 13.56
N ALA A 108 28.20 -6.90 14.10
CA ALA A 108 29.50 -7.42 14.50
C ALA A 108 29.43 -8.32 15.75
N SER A 109 28.47 -8.08 16.64
CA SER A 109 28.26 -8.90 17.84
C SER A 109 26.82 -8.79 18.36
N SER A 110 26.29 -9.88 18.92
CA SER A 110 24.99 -9.91 19.59
C SER A 110 24.91 -8.94 20.78
N HIS A 111 26.02 -8.77 21.52
CA HIS A 111 26.08 -7.87 22.66
C HIS A 111 26.06 -6.41 22.24
N ILE A 112 26.84 -6.04 21.23
CA ILE A 112 26.81 -4.70 20.64
C ILE A 112 25.41 -4.39 20.10
N ARG A 113 24.77 -5.37 19.45
CA ARG A 113 23.39 -5.24 18.99
C ARG A 113 22.42 -4.96 20.14
N GLU A 114 22.52 -5.69 21.25
CA GLU A 114 21.64 -5.48 22.39
C GLU A 114 21.90 -4.12 23.07
N THR A 115 23.15 -3.65 23.08
CA THR A 115 23.48 -2.34 23.62
C THR A 115 22.95 -1.21 22.74
N LEU A 116 23.11 -1.30 21.42
CA LEU A 116 22.65 -0.28 20.47
C LEU A 116 21.12 -0.36 20.24
N PHE A 117 20.58 -1.56 20.15
CA PHE A 117 19.18 -1.83 19.81
C PHE A 117 18.56 -2.81 20.80
N PRO A 118 18.37 -2.41 22.08
CA PRO A 118 17.82 -3.28 23.11
C PRO A 118 16.42 -3.75 22.73
N THR A 119 16.16 -5.04 22.89
CA THR A 119 14.93 -5.73 22.48
C THR A 119 13.64 -5.07 23.00
N GLY A 120 13.67 -4.53 24.22
CA GLY A 120 12.53 -3.83 24.83
C GLY A 120 12.29 -2.40 24.32
N ASN A 121 13.30 -1.74 23.72
CA ASN A 121 13.22 -0.32 23.37
C ASN A 121 13.86 0.04 22.01
N ILE A 122 13.74 -0.88 21.04
CA ILE A 122 14.31 -0.72 19.69
C ILE A 122 13.85 0.61 19.05
N ARG A 123 12.59 1.02 19.24
CA ARG A 123 12.03 2.21 18.59
C ARG A 123 12.70 3.51 19.04
N HIS A 124 12.86 3.72 20.34
CA HIS A 124 13.47 4.95 20.86
C HIS A 124 14.95 5.02 20.51
N HIS A 125 15.70 3.93 20.67
CA HIS A 125 17.12 3.88 20.30
C HIS A 125 17.34 4.07 18.80
N THR A 126 16.52 3.41 17.97
CA THR A 126 16.54 3.60 16.52
C THR A 126 16.29 5.06 16.14
N ALA A 127 15.31 5.71 16.78
CA ALA A 127 15.04 7.13 16.54
C ALA A 127 16.22 8.01 16.96
N HIS A 128 16.80 7.75 18.14
CA HIS A 128 17.97 8.46 18.65
C HIS A 128 19.17 8.38 17.68
N PHE A 129 19.53 7.18 17.24
CA PHE A 129 20.61 7.01 16.27
C PHE A 129 20.29 7.64 14.92
N ARG A 130 19.05 7.61 14.44
CA ARG A 130 18.65 8.29 13.19
C ARG A 130 18.75 9.81 13.28
N LEU A 131 18.37 10.38 14.42
CA LEU A 131 18.45 11.82 14.65
C LEU A 131 19.91 12.27 14.69
N ASN A 132 20.75 11.53 15.40
CA ASN A 132 22.14 11.92 15.65
C ASN A 132 23.13 11.46 14.57
N SER A 133 22.78 10.51 13.71
CA SER A 133 23.66 10.08 12.61
C SER A 133 23.49 10.89 11.34
N CYS A 134 24.61 11.04 10.63
CA CYS A 134 24.76 11.85 9.42
C CYS A 134 24.43 13.35 9.64
N ASN A 135 24.92 14.21 8.74
CA ASN A 135 24.50 15.61 8.70
C ASN A 135 22.97 15.74 8.61
N LEU A 136 22.42 16.74 9.31
CA LEU A 136 20.97 16.93 9.47
C LEU A 136 20.24 17.26 8.17
N THR A 137 20.93 17.85 7.20
CA THR A 137 20.37 18.25 5.91
C THR A 137 20.37 17.10 4.91
N GLY A 138 19.30 16.96 4.11
CA GLY A 138 19.26 15.98 3.00
C GLY A 138 18.94 14.54 3.39
N LYS A 139 18.39 14.29 4.59
CA LYS A 139 18.04 12.92 5.02
C LYS A 139 16.90 12.36 4.17
N THR A 140 17.20 11.34 3.36
CA THR A 140 16.21 10.57 2.58
C THR A 140 16.09 9.15 3.12
N ARG A 141 15.28 8.30 2.49
CA ARG A 141 15.15 6.88 2.84
C ARG A 141 15.48 6.01 1.65
N CYS A 142 16.13 4.89 1.90
CA CYS A 142 16.34 3.87 0.89
C CYS A 142 14.97 3.36 0.39
N TRP A 143 14.74 3.50 -0.91
CA TRP A 143 13.54 3.02 -1.57
C TRP A 143 13.27 1.54 -1.25
N HIS A 144 14.32 0.72 -1.25
CA HIS A 144 14.18 -0.70 -0.98
C HIS A 144 13.99 -1.03 0.51
N CYS A 145 14.92 -0.73 1.41
CA CYS A 145 14.88 -1.19 2.81
C CYS A 145 14.38 -0.16 3.83
N GLN A 146 14.06 1.06 3.40
CA GLN A 146 13.57 2.15 4.27
C GLN A 146 14.55 2.62 5.34
N ILE A 147 15.82 2.22 5.27
CA ILE A 147 16.89 2.79 6.09
C ILE A 147 17.10 4.26 5.74
N GLN A 148 17.47 5.09 6.73
CA GLN A 148 17.83 6.49 6.50
C GLN A 148 19.11 6.58 5.66
N LEU A 149 19.12 7.50 4.70
CA LEU A 149 20.27 7.81 3.85
C LEU A 149 20.64 9.28 4.00
N CYS A 150 21.94 9.54 4.05
CA CYS A 150 22.50 10.86 3.81
C CYS A 150 22.87 11.03 2.33
N ASP A 151 23.15 12.26 1.89
CA ASP A 151 23.54 12.57 0.52
C ASP A 151 24.76 11.76 0.04
N GLY A 152 25.72 11.47 0.93
CA GLY A 152 26.89 10.62 0.62
C GLY A 152 26.66 9.11 0.75
N CYS A 153 25.55 8.70 1.38
CA CYS A 153 25.27 7.30 1.70
C CYS A 153 24.41 6.60 0.64
N GLY A 154 23.66 7.40 -0.13
CA GLY A 154 22.67 6.94 -1.08
C GLY A 154 23.23 6.89 -2.50
N PHE A 155 22.70 5.95 -3.28
CA PHE A 155 22.98 5.85 -4.70
C PHE A 155 21.68 6.01 -5.46
N GLU A 156 21.70 6.90 -6.44
CA GLU A 156 20.60 7.04 -7.37
C GLU A 156 20.61 5.86 -8.35
N ARG A 157 19.45 5.23 -8.53
CA ARG A 157 19.25 4.14 -9.49
C ARG A 157 17.89 4.28 -10.14
N GLU A 158 17.83 4.03 -11.44
CA GLU A 158 16.56 3.90 -12.14
C GLU A 158 15.91 2.56 -11.78
N LEU A 159 14.81 2.63 -11.05
CA LEU A 159 14.02 1.49 -10.62
C LEU A 159 12.58 1.70 -11.06
N ARG A 160 11.91 0.60 -11.42
CA ARG A 160 10.48 0.66 -11.71
C ARG A 160 9.73 0.61 -10.39
N ASP A 161 8.75 1.50 -10.20
CA ASP A 161 7.86 1.40 -9.06
C ASP A 161 7.07 0.09 -9.07
N THR A 162 6.71 -0.41 -7.89
CA THR A 162 5.90 -1.62 -7.81
C THR A 162 4.43 -1.26 -8.07
N PRO A 163 3.67 -2.10 -8.78
CA PRO A 163 2.23 -1.91 -8.92
C PRO A 163 1.55 -1.75 -7.55
N THR A 164 2.00 -2.50 -6.55
CA THR A 164 1.45 -2.44 -5.19
C THR A 164 1.74 -1.10 -4.51
N SER A 165 2.95 -0.54 -4.62
CA SER A 165 3.27 0.77 -4.02
C SER A 165 2.41 1.87 -4.64
N LEU A 166 2.28 1.86 -5.97
CA LEU A 166 1.43 2.82 -6.69
C LEU A 166 -0.02 2.74 -6.20
N HIS A 167 -0.55 1.54 -6.04
CA HIS A 167 -1.90 1.34 -5.50
C HIS A 167 -2.03 1.75 -4.03
N LEU A 168 -1.02 1.50 -3.20
CA LEU A 168 -1.03 1.88 -1.78
C LEU A 168 -1.00 3.40 -1.58
N GLU A 169 -0.24 4.10 -2.42
CA GLU A 169 -0.08 5.55 -2.36
C GLU A 169 -1.23 6.30 -3.01
N ASP A 170 -1.64 5.90 -4.21
CA ASP A 170 -2.59 6.67 -5.01
C ASP A 170 -4.03 6.18 -4.90
N CYS A 171 -4.28 4.90 -4.60
CA CYS A 171 -5.66 4.41 -4.51
C CYS A 171 -6.19 4.55 -3.09
N LYS A 172 -7.18 5.43 -2.94
CA LYS A 172 -7.78 5.74 -1.65
C LYS A 172 -9.21 5.25 -1.57
N PRO A 173 -9.68 4.78 -0.40
CA PRO A 173 -11.03 4.31 -0.27
C PRO A 173 -11.99 5.50 -0.13
N ARG A 174 -13.20 5.36 -0.66
CA ARG A 174 -14.30 6.33 -0.56
C ARG A 174 -15.57 5.64 -0.06
N CYS A 175 -16.39 6.38 0.67
CA CYS A 175 -17.72 5.91 1.03
C CYS A 175 -18.62 5.89 -0.21
N THR A 176 -19.72 5.13 -0.13
CA THR A 176 -20.67 4.97 -1.23
C THR A 176 -21.23 6.30 -1.73
N THR A 177 -21.55 7.22 -0.81
CA THR A 177 -22.05 8.56 -1.13
C THR A 177 -21.01 9.37 -1.91
N CYS A 178 -19.80 9.54 -1.36
CA CYS A 178 -18.73 10.27 -2.05
C CYS A 178 -18.33 9.65 -3.38
N TYR A 179 -18.34 8.32 -3.49
CA TYR A 179 -18.07 7.63 -4.75
C TYR A 179 -19.11 7.97 -5.82
N LYS A 180 -20.40 7.91 -5.46
CA LYS A 180 -21.52 8.22 -6.37
C LYS A 180 -21.43 9.65 -6.93
N ASP A 181 -20.98 10.61 -6.11
CA ASP A 181 -20.85 12.01 -6.51
C ASP A 181 -19.64 12.24 -7.43
N THR A 182 -18.61 11.41 -7.33
CA THR A 182 -17.36 11.58 -8.10
C THR A 182 -17.40 10.88 -9.45
N THR A 183 -18.13 9.77 -9.58
CA THR A 183 -18.00 8.93 -10.79
C THR A 183 -18.71 9.53 -12.00
N SER A 184 -17.94 10.07 -12.93
CA SER A 184 -18.37 10.56 -14.25
C SER A 184 -18.60 9.45 -15.30
N GLY A 185 -18.73 8.18 -14.88
CA GLY A 185 -19.01 7.05 -15.79
C GLY A 185 -17.83 6.59 -16.64
N GLN A 186 -16.58 6.78 -16.18
CA GLN A 186 -15.38 6.41 -16.94
C GLN A 186 -14.85 5.00 -16.62
N SER A 187 -14.07 4.45 -17.57
CA SER A 187 -13.37 3.16 -17.48
C SER A 187 -12.45 3.06 -16.25
N SER A 188 -12.08 1.84 -15.87
CA SER A 188 -11.17 1.55 -14.76
C SER A 188 -9.84 2.32 -14.84
N CYS A 189 -9.22 2.54 -13.69
CA CYS A 189 -7.87 3.10 -13.55
C CYS A 189 -6.87 2.36 -14.48
N LYS A 190 -6.07 3.13 -15.22
CA LYS A 190 -5.02 2.64 -16.14
C LYS A 190 -3.61 3.09 -15.73
N CYS A 191 -3.42 3.52 -14.48
CA CYS A 191 -2.10 3.93 -14.00
C CYS A 191 -1.11 2.77 -14.13
N ARG A 192 0.04 3.05 -14.75
CA ARG A 192 1.12 2.08 -14.92
C ARG A 192 2.31 2.50 -14.06
N PRO A 193 3.06 1.55 -13.49
CA PRO A 193 4.31 1.89 -12.85
C PRO A 193 5.28 2.48 -13.87
N TYR A 194 5.98 3.52 -13.46
CA TYR A 194 6.96 4.23 -14.27
C TYR A 194 8.36 3.97 -13.71
N LEU A 195 9.36 4.13 -14.57
CA LEU A 195 10.76 4.16 -14.15
C LEU A 195 11.01 5.49 -13.46
N THR A 196 11.50 5.43 -12.22
CA THR A 196 11.83 6.58 -11.41
C THR A 196 13.26 6.47 -10.92
N LYS A 197 13.91 7.62 -10.77
CA LYS A 197 15.17 7.68 -10.05
C LYS A 197 14.90 7.53 -8.57
N GLN A 198 15.45 6.48 -7.99
CA GLN A 198 15.23 6.08 -6.61
C GLN A 198 16.55 6.00 -5.86
N MET A 199 16.55 6.47 -4.62
CA MET A 199 17.73 6.39 -3.76
C MET A 199 17.77 5.03 -3.05
N VAL A 200 18.89 4.32 -3.17
CA VAL A 200 19.14 3.05 -2.49
C VAL A 200 20.41 3.10 -1.65
N CYS A 201 20.47 2.31 -0.57
CA CYS A 201 21.67 2.24 0.28
C CYS A 201 22.81 1.45 -0.39
N VAL A 202 24.04 1.58 0.13
CA VAL A 202 25.23 0.78 -0.29
C VAL A 202 24.91 -0.70 -0.45
N ASN A 203 24.20 -1.29 0.52
CA ASN A 203 23.93 -2.72 0.52
C ASN A 203 22.88 -3.10 -0.53
N CYS A 204 21.83 -2.30 -0.69
CA CYS A 204 20.79 -2.53 -1.70
C CYS A 204 21.31 -2.30 -3.12
N ARG A 205 22.29 -1.41 -3.31
CA ARG A 205 22.93 -1.18 -4.61
C ARG A 205 23.52 -2.46 -5.20
N LYS A 206 24.04 -3.35 -4.36
CA LYS A 206 24.66 -4.62 -4.78
C LYS A 206 23.65 -5.64 -5.31
N LEU A 207 22.35 -5.45 -5.04
CA LEU A 207 21.30 -6.37 -5.48
C LEU A 207 20.83 -6.05 -6.91
N PRO A 208 20.44 -7.06 -7.71
CA PRO A 208 19.78 -6.84 -9.00
C PRO A 208 18.47 -6.05 -8.88
N SER A 209 18.10 -5.31 -9.93
CA SER A 209 16.91 -4.44 -9.92
C SER A 209 15.64 -5.25 -9.68
N GLU A 210 15.57 -6.42 -10.30
CA GLU A 210 14.44 -7.35 -10.28
C GLU A 210 14.19 -7.86 -8.87
N VAL A 211 15.27 -8.16 -8.12
CA VAL A 211 15.21 -8.61 -6.73
C VAL A 211 14.71 -7.48 -5.83
N LEU A 212 15.24 -6.25 -6.00
CA LEU A 212 14.81 -5.09 -5.23
C LEU A 212 13.31 -4.80 -5.41
N VAL A 213 12.83 -4.83 -6.66
CA VAL A 213 11.43 -4.62 -7.02
C VAL A 213 10.54 -5.71 -6.44
N THR A 214 10.94 -6.98 -6.56
CA THR A 214 10.19 -8.13 -6.04
C THR A 214 10.04 -8.07 -4.52
N HIS A 215 11.15 -7.85 -3.81
CA HIS A 215 11.13 -7.74 -2.35
C HIS A 215 10.32 -6.52 -1.89
N ARG A 216 10.39 -5.40 -2.62
CA ARG A 216 9.59 -4.21 -2.31
C ARG A 216 8.09 -4.49 -2.50
N ASP A 217 7.69 -5.13 -3.60
CA ASP A 217 6.29 -5.48 -3.88
C ASP A 217 5.73 -6.42 -2.82
N ALA A 218 6.50 -7.42 -2.39
CA ALA A 218 6.12 -8.32 -1.30
C ALA A 218 5.87 -7.56 0.01
N ARG A 219 6.75 -6.61 0.36
CA ARG A 219 6.58 -5.79 1.57
C ARG A 219 5.38 -4.87 1.48
N ASP A 220 5.18 -4.22 0.34
CA ASP A 220 4.06 -3.30 0.14
C ASP A 220 2.73 -4.08 0.14
N ARG A 221 2.71 -5.31 -0.38
CA ARG A 221 1.55 -6.23 -0.28
C ARG A 221 1.23 -6.55 1.18
N ALA A 222 2.22 -6.93 1.98
CA ALA A 222 2.02 -7.17 3.42
C ALA A 222 1.59 -5.90 4.18
N LYS A 223 2.04 -4.71 3.76
CA LYS A 223 1.58 -3.42 4.33
C LYS A 223 0.14 -3.13 3.95
N LEU A 224 -0.24 -3.38 2.70
CA LEU A 224 -1.59 -3.21 2.22
C LEU A 224 -2.54 -4.15 2.96
N GLU A 225 -2.23 -5.44 3.06
CA GLU A 225 -3.02 -6.42 3.81
C GLU A 225 -3.27 -5.99 5.25
N ARG A 226 -2.24 -5.54 5.98
CA ARG A 226 -2.39 -4.98 7.32
C ARG A 226 -3.29 -3.75 7.36
N SER A 227 -3.18 -2.87 6.37
CA SER A 227 -4.00 -1.66 6.29
C SER A 227 -5.46 -1.98 5.98
N LEU A 228 -5.73 -3.06 5.26
CA LEU A 228 -7.08 -3.52 4.93
C LEU A 228 -7.83 -4.12 6.12
N MET A 229 -7.10 -4.59 7.13
CA MET A 229 -7.69 -5.11 8.38
C MET A 229 -8.11 -4.00 9.35
N GLN A 230 -7.64 -2.77 9.14
CA GLN A 230 -7.96 -1.64 10.01
C GLN A 230 -9.19 -0.86 9.49
N PRO A 231 -9.97 -0.23 10.37
CA PRO A 231 -10.97 0.74 9.95
C PRO A 231 -10.30 1.86 9.16
N VAL A 232 -10.68 2.03 7.89
CA VAL A 232 -10.11 3.08 7.03
C VAL A 232 -11.14 4.20 6.87
N PRO A 233 -10.77 5.48 7.07
CA PRO A 233 -11.66 6.59 6.80
C PRO A 233 -11.83 6.82 5.29
N CYS A 234 -12.96 7.41 4.92
CA CYS A 234 -13.19 7.91 3.57
C CYS A 234 -12.17 9.00 3.25
N SER A 235 -11.44 8.85 2.15
CA SER A 235 -10.45 9.84 1.72
C SER A 235 -11.01 11.19 1.29
N HIS A 236 -12.32 11.27 1.04
CA HIS A 236 -12.97 12.51 0.62
C HIS A 236 -13.63 13.26 1.78
N CYS A 237 -14.46 12.58 2.57
CA CYS A 237 -15.19 13.20 3.69
C CYS A 237 -14.63 12.89 5.08
N GLY A 238 -13.61 12.03 5.19
CA GLY A 238 -13.03 11.62 6.47
C GLY A 238 -13.89 10.65 7.30
N ALA A 239 -15.17 10.47 6.98
CA ALA A 239 -16.06 9.58 7.72
C ALA A 239 -15.54 8.13 7.73
N GLY A 240 -15.65 7.46 8.89
CA GLY A 240 -15.31 6.05 9.03
C GLY A 240 -16.12 5.20 8.05
N LEU A 241 -15.46 4.31 7.31
CA LEU A 241 -16.16 3.42 6.39
C LEU A 241 -16.76 2.24 7.15
N GLU A 242 -17.98 1.85 6.78
CA GLU A 242 -18.73 0.75 7.42
C GLU A 242 -17.90 -0.54 7.53
N THR A 243 -18.00 -1.24 8.65
CA THR A 243 -17.27 -2.51 8.87
C THR A 243 -17.76 -3.64 7.96
N ASP A 244 -19.02 -3.56 7.50
CA ASP A 244 -19.59 -4.46 6.51
C ASP A 244 -20.26 -3.67 5.38
N GLY A 245 -19.55 -3.51 4.26
CA GLY A 245 -20.09 -2.82 3.10
C GLY A 245 -19.15 -2.84 1.89
N PRO A 246 -19.62 -2.39 0.72
CA PRO A 246 -18.78 -2.27 -0.46
C PRO A 246 -17.66 -1.25 -0.21
N ARG A 247 -16.47 -1.55 -0.73
CA ARG A 247 -15.30 -0.67 -0.68
C ARG A 247 -15.05 -0.10 -2.08
N TRP A 248 -15.03 1.23 -2.18
CA TRP A 248 -14.79 1.93 -3.43
C TRP A 248 -13.38 2.51 -3.42
N TRP A 249 -12.51 2.01 -4.29
CA TRP A 249 -11.13 2.47 -4.39
C TRP A 249 -11.03 3.42 -5.57
N VAL A 250 -10.61 4.65 -5.31
CA VAL A 250 -10.46 5.69 -6.35
C VAL A 250 -9.01 6.12 -6.38
N CYS A 251 -8.41 6.09 -7.57
CA CYS A 251 -7.06 6.58 -7.76
C CYS A 251 -7.04 8.11 -7.72
N THR A 252 -6.20 8.70 -6.88
CA THR A 252 -6.07 10.16 -6.74
C THR A 252 -5.41 10.80 -7.96
N ARG A 253 -4.60 10.06 -8.73
CA ARG A 253 -3.93 10.59 -9.94
C ARG A 253 -4.85 10.73 -11.14
N CYS A 254 -5.74 9.76 -11.35
CA CYS A 254 -6.61 9.71 -12.52
C CYS A 254 -8.10 9.82 -12.21
N GLU A 255 -8.45 9.93 -10.92
CA GLU A 255 -9.82 10.08 -10.39
C GLU A 255 -10.80 8.97 -10.79
N ARG A 256 -10.28 7.82 -11.25
CA ARG A 256 -11.08 6.67 -11.69
C ARG A 256 -11.12 5.56 -10.65
N GLU A 257 -12.17 4.73 -10.72
CA GLU A 257 -12.29 3.52 -9.90
C GLU A 257 -11.11 2.58 -10.21
N CYS A 258 -10.37 2.19 -9.17
CA CYS A 258 -9.38 1.15 -9.24
C CYS A 258 -10.07 -0.22 -9.17
N ALA A 259 -9.99 -0.98 -10.25
CA ALA A 259 -10.54 -2.34 -10.35
C ALA A 259 -9.49 -3.44 -10.08
N ASN A 260 -8.28 -3.06 -9.63
CA ASN A 260 -7.23 -4.03 -9.34
C ASN A 260 -7.65 -4.94 -8.17
N HIS A 261 -7.39 -6.24 -8.33
CA HIS A 261 -7.73 -7.27 -7.35
C HIS A 261 -6.97 -7.12 -6.02
N ILE A 262 -5.92 -6.30 -5.99
CA ILE A 262 -5.14 -6.01 -4.79
C ILE A 262 -5.97 -5.29 -3.70
N HIS A 263 -7.02 -4.58 -4.11
CA HIS A 263 -7.95 -3.96 -3.18
C HIS A 263 -9.20 -4.83 -3.03
N PRO A 264 -9.66 -5.09 -1.81
CA PRO A 264 -10.89 -5.84 -1.60
C PRO A 264 -12.07 -4.97 -2.02
N GLY A 265 -12.96 -5.54 -2.85
CA GLY A 265 -14.19 -4.86 -3.27
C GLY A 265 -15.24 -4.73 -2.17
N TRP A 266 -15.06 -5.43 -1.06
CA TRP A 266 -15.94 -5.46 0.10
C TRP A 266 -15.12 -5.44 1.39
N ALA A 267 -15.66 -4.86 2.46
CA ALA A 267 -15.02 -4.91 3.76
C ALA A 267 -14.89 -6.38 4.25
N PRO A 268 -13.78 -6.76 4.90
CA PRO A 268 -13.71 -8.08 5.52
C PRO A 268 -14.82 -8.20 6.58
N LYS A 269 -15.45 -9.37 6.69
CA LYS A 269 -16.37 -9.62 7.81
C LYS A 269 -15.58 -9.46 9.10
N SER A 270 -16.05 -8.60 10.01
CA SER A 270 -15.49 -8.55 11.36
C SER A 270 -15.60 -9.95 11.96
N ALA A 271 -14.49 -10.51 12.42
CA ALA A 271 -14.51 -11.66 13.29
C ALA A 271 -15.18 -11.19 14.59
N VAL A 272 -16.46 -11.50 14.74
CA VAL A 272 -17.21 -11.35 16.00
C VAL A 272 -16.72 -12.44 16.94
#